data_AF-A0A4U8WFD4-F1
#
_entry.id   AF-A0A4U8WFD4-F1
#
_cell.length_a   1.000
_cell.length_b   1.000
_cell.length_c   1.000
_cell.angle_alpha   90.00
_cell.angle_beta   90.00
_cell.angle_gamma   90.00
#
_symmetry.space_group_name_H-M   'P 1'
#
loop_
_entity.id
_entity.type
_entity.pdbx_description
1 polymer ?
#
loop_
_entity_poly.entity_id
_entity_poly.type
_entity_poly.pdbx_seq_one_letter_code
_entity_poly.pdbx_strand_id
1 'polypeptide(L)'
;MKYETTNILSIFFKAQNFELKDNNLIKYYKIINQAEKNIINNNLDSANQKYKQAFVIFREPHANDLSNSMKVALKVNDLETAYTNYQALKCLGKIFDSDFVTNNFKNIEKHKIATCKNTIDLQYKKTLDSLFTIDQYYRKLSNGNYQAYKKELTKGDSITSTNLLKLIQEKGFPNEYNIGLEMNSTAYFHDFYFIIWHQLASNLYSPQRVNFSNELIKALNAGKIRPDIAGKLLDLNNNTRDYSYFRIYQFGNGDGTMDCCYISKNLMPENRDDKVKHNVENVNEKRKKIGLSTTEEEVRKSIFLLNNKDYTFSENVLDGWIFKDPKDVEKFKIDMIKVNDTSY
;
A
#
# COMPACT_ATOMS: atom_id res chain seq x y z
N MET A 1 -35.06 43.74 30.83
CA MET A 1 -34.90 42.62 29.87
C MET A 1 -33.66 42.91 29.02
N LYS A 2 -32.53 42.28 29.35
CA LYS A 2 -31.31 42.32 28.54
C LYS A 2 -31.32 41.06 27.67
N TYR A 3 -31.29 41.23 26.36
CA TYR A 3 -31.13 40.13 25.41
C TYR A 3 -29.64 39.77 25.35
N GLU A 4 -29.29 38.59 25.84
CA GLU A 4 -27.99 37.98 25.56
C GLU A 4 -28.03 37.38 24.15
N THR A 5 -27.26 37.97 23.25
CA THR A 5 -26.99 37.42 21.92
C THR A 5 -25.97 36.30 22.07
N THR A 6 -26.46 35.05 22.03
CA THR A 6 -25.64 33.85 21.98
C THR A 6 -24.86 33.81 20.66
N ASN A 7 -23.56 34.06 20.72
CA ASN A 7 -22.63 33.87 19.60
C ASN A 7 -22.58 32.38 19.26
N ILE A 8 -23.23 31.98 18.17
CA ILE A 8 -23.07 30.65 17.57
C ILE A 8 -21.71 30.65 16.86
N LEU A 9 -20.70 30.11 17.55
CA LEU A 9 -19.39 29.82 16.97
C LEU A 9 -19.60 28.73 15.89
N SER A 10 -19.68 29.13 14.62
CA SER A 10 -19.72 28.20 13.49
C SER A 10 -18.37 27.49 13.39
N ILE A 11 -18.25 26.31 14.00
CA ILE A 11 -17.14 25.39 13.76
C ILE A 11 -17.30 24.90 12.32
N PHE A 12 -16.59 25.55 11.39
CA PHE A 12 -16.38 25.01 10.06
C PHE A 12 -15.59 23.71 10.23
N PHE A 13 -16.29 22.58 10.25
CA PHE A 13 -15.72 21.29 9.93
C PHE A 13 -15.20 21.39 8.50
N LYS A 14 -13.94 21.80 8.32
CA LYS A 14 -13.24 21.62 7.05
C LYS A 14 -13.22 20.12 6.81
N ALA A 15 -14.11 19.64 5.94
CA ALA A 15 -13.95 18.32 5.34
C ALA A 15 -12.51 18.26 4.81
N GLN A 16 -11.68 17.40 5.40
CA GLN A 16 -10.30 17.27 4.97
C GLN A 16 -10.32 16.62 3.58
N ASN A 17 -10.16 17.45 2.55
CA ASN A 17 -10.05 16.97 1.18
C ASN A 17 -8.62 16.47 0.97
N PHE A 18 -8.46 15.16 1.13
CA PHE A 18 -7.26 14.42 0.78
C PHE A 18 -7.19 14.30 -0.75
N GLU A 19 -6.23 14.99 -1.36
CA GLU A 19 -6.10 15.07 -2.81
C GLU A 19 -4.64 15.19 -3.23
N LEU A 20 -4.30 14.46 -4.28
CA LEU A 20 -3.08 14.64 -5.04
C LEU A 20 -3.26 15.83 -5.99
N LYS A 21 -2.38 16.81 -5.87
CA LYS A 21 -2.41 18.10 -6.58
C LYS A 21 -1.29 18.23 -7.60
N ASP A 22 -0.21 17.46 -7.47
CA ASP A 22 0.89 17.49 -8.44
C ASP A 22 0.46 16.84 -9.76
N ASN A 23 0.41 17.65 -10.82
CA ASN A 23 -0.07 17.21 -12.14
C ASN A 23 0.79 16.10 -12.77
N ASN A 24 2.11 16.08 -12.49
CA ASN A 24 2.99 15.05 -13.02
C ASN A 24 2.72 13.71 -12.31
N LEU A 25 2.53 13.72 -11.00
CA LEU A 25 2.16 12.54 -10.22
C LEU A 25 0.77 12.03 -10.59
N ILE A 26 -0.22 12.92 -10.78
CA ILE A 26 -1.56 12.53 -11.26
C ILE A 26 -1.44 11.79 -12.61
N LYS A 27 -0.66 12.36 -13.54
CA LYS A 27 -0.44 11.74 -14.86
C LYS A 27 0.33 10.42 -14.74
N TYR A 28 1.34 10.38 -13.89
CA TYR A 28 2.13 9.18 -13.59
C TYR A 28 1.24 8.04 -13.11
N TYR A 29 0.48 8.23 -12.03
CA TYR A 29 -0.37 7.18 -11.47
C TYR A 29 -1.48 6.75 -12.43
N LYS A 30 -2.02 7.67 -13.25
CA LYS A 30 -2.96 7.30 -14.31
C LYS A 30 -2.33 6.34 -15.33
N ILE A 31 -1.08 6.58 -15.73
CA ILE A 31 -0.37 5.72 -16.69
C ILE A 31 0.04 4.39 -16.04
N ILE A 32 0.48 4.40 -14.78
CA ILE A 32 0.78 3.18 -14.01
C ILE A 32 -0.45 2.29 -13.91
N ASN A 33 -1.61 2.84 -13.52
CA ASN A 33 -2.86 2.08 -13.47
C ASN A 33 -3.23 1.47 -14.83
N GLN A 34 -2.95 2.15 -15.94
CA GLN A 34 -3.12 1.60 -17.29
C GLN A 34 -2.13 0.47 -17.60
N ALA A 35 -0.87 0.59 -17.16
CA ALA A 35 0.14 -0.46 -17.33
C ALA A 35 -0.28 -1.74 -16.59
N GLU A 36 -0.72 -1.61 -15.35
CA GLU A 36 -1.18 -2.73 -14.52
C GLU A 36 -2.43 -3.40 -15.10
N LYS A 37 -3.38 -2.60 -15.60
CA LYS A 37 -4.54 -3.13 -16.34
C LYS A 37 -4.14 -3.93 -17.58
N ASN A 38 -3.12 -3.47 -18.31
CA ASN A 38 -2.59 -4.20 -19.45
C ASN A 38 -1.91 -5.51 -19.03
N ILE A 39 -1.23 -5.56 -17.88
CA ILE A 39 -0.68 -6.82 -17.32
C ILE A 39 -1.82 -7.82 -17.06
N ILE A 40 -2.89 -7.39 -16.39
CA ILE A 40 -4.04 -8.25 -16.07
C ILE A 40 -4.68 -8.82 -17.35
N ASN A 41 -4.77 -8.00 -18.40
CA ASN A 41 -5.33 -8.40 -19.69
C ASN A 41 -4.31 -9.11 -20.61
N ASN A 42 -3.13 -9.49 -20.10
CA ASN A 42 -2.05 -10.12 -20.84
C ASN A 42 -1.51 -9.31 -22.06
N ASN A 43 -1.72 -8.00 -22.07
CA ASN A 43 -1.25 -7.08 -23.11
C ASN A 43 0.14 -6.51 -22.73
N LEU A 44 1.14 -7.39 -22.62
CA LEU A 44 2.44 -7.05 -22.02
C LEU A 44 3.23 -5.98 -22.80
N ASP A 45 3.16 -5.94 -24.14
CA ASP A 45 3.80 -4.88 -24.93
C ASP A 45 3.24 -3.49 -24.60
N SER A 46 1.91 -3.41 -24.47
CA SER A 46 1.24 -2.17 -24.08
C SER A 46 1.57 -1.80 -22.63
N ALA A 47 1.69 -2.77 -21.72
CA ALA A 47 2.14 -2.52 -20.36
C ALA A 47 3.57 -1.95 -20.34
N ASN A 48 4.49 -2.52 -21.11
CA ASN A 48 5.88 -2.07 -21.22
C ASN A 48 5.96 -0.61 -21.70
N GLN A 49 5.23 -0.28 -22.77
CA GLN A 49 5.15 1.09 -23.30
C GLN A 49 4.61 2.08 -22.27
N LYS A 50 3.60 1.67 -21.48
CA LYS A 50 3.03 2.53 -20.43
C LYS A 50 4.02 2.80 -19.31
N TYR A 51 4.76 1.80 -18.83
CA TYR A 51 5.81 2.04 -17.83
C TYR A 51 6.89 2.99 -18.35
N LYS A 52 7.36 2.83 -19.59
CA LYS A 52 8.31 3.76 -20.21
C LYS A 52 7.78 5.19 -20.22
N GLN A 53 6.52 5.37 -20.63
CA GLN A 53 5.85 6.69 -20.62
C GLN A 53 5.78 7.28 -19.21
N ALA A 54 5.45 6.47 -18.20
CA ALA A 54 5.37 6.91 -16.81
C ALA A 54 6.73 7.36 -16.26
N PHE A 55 7.79 6.61 -16.53
CA PHE A 55 9.14 6.87 -15.97
C PHE A 55 9.84 8.08 -16.62
N VAL A 56 9.35 8.54 -17.78
CA VAL A 56 9.75 9.83 -18.36
C VAL A 56 9.17 11.00 -17.54
N ILE A 57 7.95 10.84 -17.01
CA ILE A 57 7.23 11.89 -16.27
C ILE A 57 7.74 11.99 -14.84
N PHE A 58 7.94 10.86 -14.17
CA PHE A 58 8.40 10.80 -12.80
C PHE A 58 9.70 10.00 -12.74
N ARG A 59 10.80 10.69 -12.40
CA ARG A 59 12.17 10.15 -12.47
C ARG A 59 12.57 9.32 -11.24
N GLU A 60 11.76 9.35 -10.18
CA GLU A 60 11.92 8.53 -8.97
C GLU A 60 10.76 7.53 -8.84
N PRO A 61 10.48 6.68 -9.85
CA PRO A 61 9.33 5.77 -9.82
C PRO A 61 9.43 4.78 -8.66
N HIS A 62 8.27 4.43 -8.10
CA HIS A 62 8.21 3.50 -6.97
C HIS A 62 8.77 2.13 -7.32
N ALA A 63 9.39 1.43 -6.36
CA ALA A 63 10.12 0.19 -6.64
C ALA A 63 9.21 -0.97 -7.05
N ASN A 64 7.94 -0.96 -6.65
CA ASN A 64 6.94 -1.90 -7.18
C ASN A 64 6.73 -1.68 -8.69
N ASP A 65 6.65 -0.42 -9.12
CA ASP A 65 6.50 -0.07 -10.53
C ASP A 65 7.76 -0.43 -11.31
N LEU A 66 8.96 -0.16 -10.77
CA LEU A 66 10.23 -0.61 -11.36
C LEU A 66 10.31 -2.13 -11.48
N SER A 67 9.89 -2.86 -10.44
CA SER A 67 9.87 -4.33 -10.41
C SER A 67 8.91 -4.91 -11.44
N ASN A 68 7.69 -4.37 -11.52
CA ASN A 68 6.70 -4.78 -12.52
C ASN A 68 7.18 -4.46 -13.93
N SER A 69 7.70 -3.25 -14.17
CA SER A 69 8.27 -2.83 -15.45
C SER A 69 9.43 -3.72 -15.88
N MET A 70 10.36 -4.05 -14.98
CA MET A 70 11.46 -4.99 -15.25
C MET A 70 10.92 -6.36 -15.70
N LYS A 71 9.95 -6.92 -14.97
CA LYS A 71 9.39 -8.24 -15.29
C LYS A 71 8.59 -8.26 -16.59
N VAL A 72 7.82 -7.20 -16.86
CA VAL A 72 7.14 -7.02 -18.14
C VAL A 72 8.17 -6.93 -19.27
N ALA A 73 9.19 -6.09 -19.13
CA ALA A 73 10.24 -5.90 -20.14
C ALA A 73 10.98 -7.21 -20.46
N LEU A 74 11.30 -8.03 -19.45
CA LEU A 74 11.87 -9.37 -19.66
C LEU A 74 10.94 -10.27 -20.48
N LYS A 75 9.64 -10.30 -20.16
CA LYS A 75 8.65 -11.13 -20.86
C LYS A 75 8.42 -10.71 -22.32
N VAL A 76 8.61 -9.44 -22.66
CA VAL A 76 8.52 -8.94 -24.04
C VAL A 76 9.89 -8.77 -24.72
N ASN A 77 10.95 -9.32 -24.12
CA ASN A 77 12.32 -9.30 -24.63
C ASN A 77 12.90 -7.88 -24.88
N ASP A 78 12.48 -6.90 -24.08
CA ASP A 78 13.02 -5.54 -24.05
C ASP A 78 14.14 -5.44 -23.02
N LEU A 79 15.30 -6.02 -23.37
CA LEU A 79 16.40 -6.22 -22.44
C LEU A 79 17.03 -4.91 -21.95
N GLU A 80 17.01 -3.84 -22.76
CA GLU A 80 17.51 -2.53 -22.33
C GLU A 80 16.68 -1.95 -21.19
N THR A 81 15.34 -2.01 -21.32
CA THR A 81 14.42 -1.52 -20.29
C THR A 81 14.51 -2.39 -19.03
N ALA A 82 14.53 -3.70 -19.21
CA ALA A 82 14.69 -4.64 -18.11
C ALA A 82 15.99 -4.39 -17.34
N TYR A 83 17.12 -4.25 -18.03
CA TYR A 83 18.41 -4.01 -17.40
C TYR A 83 18.47 -2.65 -16.69
N THR A 84 17.89 -1.61 -17.31
CA THR A 84 17.79 -0.27 -16.69
C THR A 84 17.05 -0.32 -15.35
N ASN A 85 15.90 -1.00 -15.33
CA ASN A 85 15.10 -1.14 -14.10
C ASN A 85 15.78 -2.04 -13.07
N TYR A 86 16.44 -3.12 -13.51
CA TYR A 86 17.25 -3.97 -12.64
C TYR A 86 18.34 -3.15 -11.91
N GLN A 87 19.08 -2.31 -12.64
CA GLN A 87 20.11 -1.45 -12.06
C GLN A 87 19.50 -0.43 -11.08
N ALA A 88 18.36 0.19 -11.43
CA ALA A 88 17.66 1.11 -10.54
C ALA A 88 17.27 0.42 -9.21
N LEU A 89 16.66 -0.77 -9.28
CA LEU A 89 16.29 -1.55 -8.10
C LEU A 89 17.51 -1.95 -7.26
N LYS A 90 18.60 -2.38 -7.91
CA LYS A 90 19.87 -2.69 -7.23
C LYS A 90 20.42 -1.47 -6.50
N CYS A 91 20.35 -0.28 -7.10
CA CYS A 91 20.77 0.98 -6.48
C CYS A 91 19.89 1.39 -5.29
N LEU A 92 18.64 0.96 -5.24
CA LEU A 92 17.76 1.12 -4.07
C LEU A 92 17.99 0.03 -3.01
N GLY A 93 18.94 -0.90 -3.24
CA GLY A 93 19.30 -1.95 -2.30
C GLY A 93 18.55 -3.27 -2.48
N LYS A 94 17.85 -3.48 -3.61
CA LYS A 94 17.23 -4.78 -3.89
C LYS A 94 18.30 -5.86 -4.05
N ILE A 95 18.16 -6.93 -3.29
CA ILE A 95 18.95 -8.15 -3.45
C ILE A 95 18.28 -9.03 -4.51
N PHE A 96 19.06 -9.46 -5.48
CA PHE A 96 18.67 -10.42 -6.52
C PHE A 96 19.45 -11.71 -6.33
N ASP A 97 18.90 -12.81 -6.84
CA ASP A 97 19.60 -14.09 -6.89
C ASP A 97 20.93 -13.94 -7.65
N SER A 98 21.95 -14.67 -7.21
CA SER A 98 23.31 -14.55 -7.75
C SER A 98 23.39 -14.85 -9.25
N ASP A 99 22.49 -15.69 -9.75
CA ASP A 99 22.36 -16.09 -11.15
C ASP A 99 21.31 -15.28 -11.93
N PHE A 100 20.63 -14.33 -11.31
CA PHE A 100 19.57 -13.54 -11.94
C PHE A 100 20.05 -12.90 -13.25
N VAL A 101 21.25 -12.32 -13.23
CA VAL A 101 21.80 -11.61 -14.39
C VAL A 101 22.16 -12.59 -15.51
N THR A 102 22.84 -13.68 -15.19
CA THR A 102 23.24 -14.70 -16.17
C THR A 102 22.03 -15.38 -16.79
N ASN A 103 20.94 -15.56 -16.03
CA ASN A 103 19.71 -16.19 -16.50
C ASN A 103 18.88 -15.27 -17.40
N ASN A 104 18.92 -13.96 -17.19
CA ASN A 104 18.02 -13.01 -17.86
C ASN A 104 18.70 -12.15 -18.94
N PHE A 105 20.01 -11.91 -18.86
CA PHE A 105 20.73 -11.01 -19.77
C PHE A 105 21.89 -11.72 -20.47
N LYS A 106 21.64 -12.21 -21.69
CA LYS A 106 22.70 -12.71 -22.57
C LYS A 106 23.54 -11.55 -23.08
N ASN A 107 24.86 -11.67 -23.03
CA ASN A 107 25.81 -10.62 -23.43
C ASN A 107 25.77 -9.36 -22.56
N ILE A 108 25.89 -9.53 -21.23
CA ILE A 108 25.90 -8.42 -20.26
C ILE A 108 26.88 -7.29 -20.62
N GLU A 109 27.97 -7.60 -21.31
CA GLU A 109 28.98 -6.62 -21.75
C GLU A 109 28.40 -5.51 -22.63
N LYS A 110 27.26 -5.75 -23.30
CA LYS A 110 26.55 -4.74 -24.09
C LYS A 110 25.79 -3.74 -23.22
N HIS A 111 25.57 -4.04 -21.94
CA HIS A 111 24.81 -3.20 -21.04
C HIS A 111 25.75 -2.40 -20.13
N LYS A 112 25.73 -1.07 -20.28
CA LYS A 112 26.52 -0.17 -19.45
C LYS A 112 26.06 -0.23 -17.99
N ILE A 113 26.97 -0.59 -17.07
CA ILE A 113 26.71 -0.47 -15.64
C ILE A 113 26.61 1.02 -15.31
N ALA A 114 25.44 1.44 -14.84
CA ALA A 114 25.22 2.80 -14.36
C ALA A 114 25.67 2.91 -12.90
N THR A 115 26.42 3.97 -12.57
CA THR A 115 26.71 4.30 -11.18
C THR A 115 25.41 4.72 -10.49
N CYS A 116 25.16 4.19 -9.29
CA CYS A 116 24.04 4.60 -8.47
C CYS A 116 24.16 6.08 -8.11
N LYS A 117 23.17 6.88 -8.52
CA LYS A 117 23.13 8.32 -8.23
C LYS A 117 22.53 8.63 -6.87
N ASN A 118 21.72 7.73 -6.33
CA ASN A 118 21.02 7.91 -5.07
C ASN A 118 22.00 7.71 -3.91
N THR A 119 21.95 8.59 -2.92
CA THR A 119 22.66 8.42 -1.65
C THR A 119 21.66 8.02 -0.57
N ILE A 120 21.81 6.79 -0.07
CA ILE A 120 20.95 6.26 0.99
C ILE A 120 21.44 6.78 2.34
N ASP A 121 20.57 7.47 3.09
CA ASP A 121 20.86 7.89 4.47
C ASP A 121 20.66 6.71 5.43
N LEU A 122 21.72 5.91 5.58
CA LEU A 122 21.75 4.75 6.49
C LEU A 122 21.51 5.15 7.95
N GLN A 123 21.89 6.36 8.35
CA GLN A 123 21.65 6.83 9.72
C GLN A 123 20.16 7.14 9.93
N TYR A 124 19.50 7.71 8.92
CA TYR A 124 18.05 7.89 8.96
C TYR A 124 17.31 6.55 8.99
N LYS A 125 17.68 5.59 8.12
CA LYS A 125 17.11 4.23 8.16
C LYS A 125 17.28 3.60 9.55
N LYS A 126 18.49 3.61 10.12
CA LYS A 126 18.77 3.05 11.45
C LYS A 126 17.92 3.70 12.56
N THR A 127 17.66 5.00 12.44
CA THR A 127 16.80 5.72 13.39
C THR A 127 15.34 5.26 13.29
N LEU A 128 14.82 5.08 12.07
CA LEU A 128 13.47 4.54 11.84
C LEU A 128 13.34 3.10 12.35
N ASP A 129 14.31 2.24 12.05
CA ASP A 129 14.34 0.84 12.50
C ASP A 129 14.38 0.73 14.04
N SER A 130 15.10 1.65 14.69
CA SER A 130 15.14 1.76 16.16
C SER A 130 13.77 2.14 16.74
N LEU A 131 13.08 3.13 16.16
CA LEU A 131 11.72 3.49 16.58
C LEU A 131 10.75 2.32 16.41
N PHE A 132 10.85 1.59 15.31
CA PHE A 132 10.03 0.39 15.07
C PHE A 132 10.31 -0.70 16.10
N THR A 133 11.58 -0.92 16.46
CA THR A 133 11.95 -1.90 17.49
C THR A 133 11.29 -1.58 18.83
N ILE A 134 11.25 -0.31 19.22
CA ILE A 134 10.55 0.16 20.44
C ILE A 134 9.04 -0.07 20.32
N ASP A 135 8.45 0.27 19.17
CA ASP A 135 7.01 0.10 18.90
C ASP A 135 6.57 -1.38 18.99
N GLN A 136 7.40 -2.30 18.52
CA GLN A 136 7.09 -3.72 18.47
C GLN A 136 7.42 -4.48 19.76
N TYR A 137 8.26 -3.94 20.64
CA TYR A 137 8.81 -4.67 21.79
C TYR A 137 7.73 -5.33 22.66
N TYR A 138 6.78 -4.54 23.17
CA TYR A 138 5.71 -5.06 24.03
C TYR A 138 4.67 -5.87 23.27
N ARG A 139 4.48 -5.60 21.96
CA ARG A 139 3.59 -6.41 21.11
C ARG A 139 4.12 -7.83 20.99
N LYS A 140 5.42 -7.99 20.71
CA LYS A 140 6.09 -9.29 20.66
C LYS A 140 6.10 -9.98 22.03
N LEU A 141 6.45 -9.24 23.09
CA LEU A 141 6.48 -9.78 24.46
C LEU A 141 5.11 -10.29 24.93
N SER A 142 4.03 -9.61 24.55
CA SER A 142 2.68 -9.97 25.00
C SER A 142 2.15 -11.29 24.45
N ASN A 143 2.77 -11.83 23.38
CA ASN A 143 2.27 -13.00 22.65
C ASN A 143 0.76 -12.92 22.32
N GLY A 144 0.29 -11.72 21.95
CA GLY A 144 -1.12 -11.43 21.62
C GLY A 144 -1.99 -10.98 22.81
N ASN A 145 -1.53 -11.09 24.06
CA ASN A 145 -2.25 -10.57 25.23
C ASN A 145 -2.02 -9.06 25.42
N TYR A 146 -2.42 -8.25 24.44
CA TYR A 146 -2.20 -6.80 24.45
C TYR A 146 -2.86 -6.08 25.62
N GLN A 147 -3.96 -6.62 26.16
CA GLN A 147 -4.67 -6.03 27.29
C GLN A 147 -3.81 -6.01 28.56
N ALA A 148 -3.00 -7.06 28.80
CA ALA A 148 -2.09 -7.10 29.95
C ALA A 148 -0.97 -6.06 29.87
N TYR A 149 -0.60 -5.64 28.65
CA TYR A 149 0.48 -4.67 28.38
C TYR A 149 -0.05 -3.30 27.93
N LYS A 150 -1.34 -3.01 28.19
CA LYS A 150 -2.02 -1.83 27.65
C LYS A 150 -1.29 -0.52 28.00
N LYS A 151 -0.78 -0.40 29.22
CA LYS A 151 -0.07 0.80 29.71
C LYS A 151 1.27 0.98 28.98
N GLU A 152 2.01 -0.10 28.82
CA GLU A 152 3.30 -0.15 28.14
C GLU A 152 3.15 0.15 26.65
N LEU A 153 2.15 -0.45 26.00
CA LEU A 153 1.78 -0.18 24.61
C LEU A 153 1.40 1.28 24.41
N THR A 154 0.54 1.83 25.28
CA THR A 154 0.14 3.25 25.20
C THR A 154 1.34 4.18 25.32
N LYS A 155 2.27 3.89 26.25
CA LYS A 155 3.49 4.68 26.42
C LYS A 155 4.42 4.54 25.21
N GLY A 156 4.65 3.31 24.76
CA GLY A 156 5.48 2.99 23.59
C GLY A 156 5.00 3.71 22.35
N ASP A 157 3.73 3.53 22.00
CA ASP A 157 3.08 4.16 20.84
C ASP A 157 3.16 5.68 20.90
N SER A 158 2.97 6.29 22.07
CA SER A 158 3.07 7.74 22.24
C SER A 158 4.49 8.24 21.96
N ILE A 159 5.51 7.54 22.45
CA ILE A 159 6.91 7.93 22.27
C ILE A 159 7.32 7.74 20.81
N THR A 160 7.01 6.59 20.23
CA THR A 160 7.44 6.25 18.86
C THR A 160 6.74 7.12 17.82
N SER A 161 5.42 7.34 17.94
CA SER A 161 4.68 8.20 17.01
C SER A 161 5.10 9.67 17.08
N THR A 162 5.31 10.22 18.28
CA THR A 162 5.75 11.61 18.44
C THR A 162 7.16 11.81 17.88
N ASN A 163 8.07 10.88 18.17
CA ASN A 163 9.44 10.94 17.63
C ASN A 163 9.46 10.74 16.12
N LEU A 164 8.63 9.84 15.57
CA LEU A 164 8.50 9.66 14.13
C LEU A 164 7.98 10.93 13.45
N LEU A 165 6.94 11.57 14.00
CA LEU A 165 6.42 12.83 13.47
C LEU A 165 7.51 13.91 13.45
N LYS A 166 8.21 14.10 14.56
CA LYS A 166 9.32 15.06 14.66
C LYS A 166 10.40 14.78 13.62
N LEU A 167 10.79 13.51 13.48
CA LEU A 167 11.80 13.10 12.53
C LEU A 167 11.36 13.35 11.06
N ILE A 168 10.09 13.09 10.74
CA ILE A 168 9.50 13.40 9.42
C ILE A 168 9.49 14.91 9.18
N GLN A 169 9.16 15.72 10.19
CA GLN A 169 9.16 17.18 10.07
C GLN A 169 10.56 17.76 9.90
N GLU A 170 11.58 17.13 10.49
CA GLU A 170 12.98 17.54 10.39
C GLU A 170 13.66 17.09 9.09
N LYS A 171 13.43 15.84 8.67
CA LYS A 171 14.14 15.21 7.54
C LYS A 171 13.31 15.04 6.26
N GLY A 172 12.01 15.29 6.33
CA GLY A 172 11.06 14.93 5.28
C GLY A 172 10.52 13.51 5.45
N PHE A 173 9.44 13.20 4.73
CA PHE A 173 8.85 11.85 4.76
C PHE A 173 9.77 10.85 4.05
N PRO A 174 10.15 9.73 4.69
CA PRO A 174 11.11 8.80 4.13
C PRO A 174 10.51 8.01 2.96
N ASN A 175 11.28 7.85 1.88
CA ASN A 175 10.98 6.94 0.80
C ASN A 175 12.18 6.04 0.46
N GLU A 176 11.97 5.10 -0.45
CA GLU A 176 13.00 4.17 -0.93
C GLU A 176 14.26 4.84 -1.52
N TYR A 177 14.14 6.05 -2.06
CA TYR A 177 15.28 6.83 -2.55
C TYR A 177 16.08 7.49 -1.41
N ASN A 178 15.46 7.69 -0.25
CA ASN A 178 16.11 8.22 0.95
C ASN A 178 16.73 7.12 1.82
N ILE A 179 16.03 6.00 2.00
CA ILE A 179 16.38 4.98 3.00
C ILE A 179 16.60 3.58 2.41
N GLY A 180 16.57 3.42 1.09
CA GLY A 180 16.66 2.12 0.44
C GLY A 180 15.36 1.32 0.58
N LEU A 181 15.34 0.09 0.08
CA LEU A 181 14.16 -0.79 0.09
C LEU A 181 14.05 -1.62 1.37
N GLU A 182 12.81 -1.95 1.75
CA GLU A 182 12.54 -2.97 2.77
C GLU A 182 12.57 -4.37 2.13
N MET A 183 13.51 -5.20 2.55
CA MET A 183 13.74 -6.52 1.93
C MET A 183 12.78 -7.59 2.44
N ASN A 184 12.23 -7.41 3.64
CA ASN A 184 11.30 -8.38 4.22
C ASN A 184 9.85 -8.18 3.74
N SER A 185 9.61 -7.16 2.90
CA SER A 185 8.27 -6.83 2.40
C SER A 185 8.13 -7.16 0.90
N THR A 186 7.15 -7.99 0.56
CA THR A 186 6.78 -8.32 -0.82
C THR A 186 6.25 -7.11 -1.61
N ALA A 187 5.88 -6.04 -0.90
CA ALA A 187 5.36 -4.80 -1.46
C ALA A 187 6.18 -3.55 -1.10
N TYR A 188 7.43 -3.72 -0.65
CA TYR A 188 8.32 -2.63 -0.23
C TYR A 188 7.70 -1.71 0.85
N PHE A 189 6.84 -2.29 1.69
CA PHE A 189 6.26 -1.61 2.84
C PHE A 189 7.29 -1.59 3.98
N HIS A 190 7.78 -0.40 4.30
CA HIS A 190 8.75 -0.21 5.38
C HIS A 190 8.13 -0.40 6.77
N ASP A 191 8.91 -0.98 7.67
CA ASP A 191 8.48 -1.29 9.03
C ASP A 191 7.99 -0.06 9.84
N PHE A 192 8.56 1.12 9.61
CA PHE A 192 8.13 2.34 10.31
C PHE A 192 6.66 2.70 10.03
N TYR A 193 6.07 2.24 8.92
CA TYR A 193 4.65 2.44 8.64
C TYR A 193 3.75 1.75 9.69
N PHE A 194 4.21 0.70 10.38
CA PHE A 194 3.48 0.11 11.50
C PHE A 194 3.30 1.08 12.67
N ILE A 195 4.25 1.99 12.90
CA ILE A 195 4.11 3.05 13.90
C ILE A 195 2.92 3.97 13.53
N ILE A 196 2.80 4.32 12.24
CA ILE A 196 1.68 5.12 11.72
C ILE A 196 0.38 4.32 11.78
N TRP A 197 0.40 3.03 11.45
CA TRP A 197 -0.74 2.12 11.56
C TRP A 197 -1.25 2.12 13.00
N HIS A 198 -0.39 1.94 13.99
CA HIS A 198 -0.79 1.87 15.40
C HIS A 198 -1.41 3.16 15.95
N GLN A 199 -1.27 4.26 15.23
CA GLN A 199 -2.04 5.48 15.47
C GLN A 199 -3.44 5.46 14.83
N LEU A 200 -4.00 4.30 14.50
CA LEU A 200 -5.38 4.22 14.01
C LEU A 200 -6.37 4.82 15.02
N ALA A 201 -7.36 5.57 14.52
CA ALA A 201 -8.30 6.29 15.38
C ALA A 201 -9.20 5.36 16.22
N SER A 202 -9.39 4.12 15.78
CA SER A 202 -10.18 3.09 16.47
C SER A 202 -9.35 2.13 17.33
N ASN A 203 -8.10 2.47 17.66
CA ASN A 203 -7.23 1.58 18.43
C ASN A 203 -7.78 1.35 19.85
N LEU A 204 -8.06 0.08 20.18
CA LEU A 204 -8.66 -0.33 21.46
C LEU A 204 -7.64 -0.36 22.63
N TYR A 205 -6.36 -0.50 22.30
CA TYR A 205 -5.30 -0.73 23.28
C TYR A 205 -4.51 0.54 23.58
N SER A 206 -4.36 1.44 22.60
CA SER A 206 -3.58 2.66 22.74
C SER A 206 -4.29 3.81 22.03
N PRO A 207 -4.69 4.89 22.72
CA PRO A 207 -5.37 6.01 22.07
C PRO A 207 -4.44 6.69 21.06
N GLN A 208 -5.01 7.18 19.95
CA GLN A 208 -4.28 7.97 18.97
C GLN A 208 -3.67 9.21 19.63
N ARG A 209 -2.36 9.37 19.45
CA ARG A 209 -1.56 10.52 19.91
C ARG A 209 -1.19 11.45 18.76
N VAL A 210 -0.92 10.87 17.61
CA VAL A 210 -0.58 11.59 16.38
C VAL A 210 -1.51 11.15 15.27
N ASN A 211 -2.18 12.09 14.62
CA ASN A 211 -2.85 11.83 13.34
C ASN A 211 -1.89 12.25 12.21
N PHE A 212 -1.41 11.27 11.44
CA PHE A 212 -0.41 11.49 10.38
C PHE A 212 -0.99 12.00 9.06
N SER A 213 -2.30 12.25 8.96
CA SER A 213 -2.96 12.54 7.68
C SER A 213 -2.31 13.69 6.90
N ASN A 214 -1.94 14.78 7.58
CA ASN A 214 -1.27 15.90 6.92
C ASN A 214 0.09 15.52 6.31
N GLU A 215 0.89 14.73 7.03
CA GLU A 215 2.20 14.31 6.55
C GLU A 215 2.08 13.25 5.45
N LEU A 216 1.08 12.37 5.52
CA LEU A 216 0.77 11.40 4.45
C LEU A 216 0.39 12.10 3.15
N ILE A 217 -0.43 13.17 3.22
CA ILE A 217 -0.82 13.93 2.02
C ILE A 217 0.33 14.74 1.45
N LYS A 218 1.18 15.34 2.29
CA LYS A 218 2.40 16.01 1.82
C LYS A 218 3.33 15.01 1.14
N ALA A 219 3.53 13.83 1.74
CA ALA A 219 4.35 12.76 1.17
C ALA A 219 3.79 12.28 -0.18
N LEU A 220 2.46 12.11 -0.28
CA LEU A 220 1.79 11.69 -1.50
C LEU A 220 2.00 12.72 -2.62
N ASN A 221 1.85 14.01 -2.30
CA ASN A 221 2.08 15.12 -3.23
C ASN A 221 3.55 15.34 -3.59
N ALA A 222 4.48 14.78 -2.80
CA ALA A 222 5.91 14.79 -3.09
C ALA A 222 6.37 13.49 -3.79
N GLY A 223 5.47 12.54 -4.07
CA GLY A 223 5.82 11.24 -4.65
C GLY A 223 6.62 10.34 -3.70
N LYS A 224 6.61 10.63 -2.40
CA LYS A 224 7.38 9.90 -1.37
C LYS A 224 6.67 8.65 -0.85
N ILE A 225 5.37 8.53 -1.06
CA ILE A 225 4.56 7.39 -0.66
C ILE A 225 3.61 7.02 -1.79
N ARG A 226 3.36 5.74 -1.97
CA ARG A 226 2.40 5.24 -2.96
C ARG A 226 0.96 5.53 -2.55
N PRO A 227 0.03 5.72 -3.52
CA PRO A 227 -1.38 5.91 -3.25
C PRO A 227 -2.03 4.80 -2.41
N ASP A 228 -1.66 3.54 -2.59
CA ASP A 228 -2.24 2.39 -1.87
C ASP A 228 -1.84 2.37 -0.39
N ILE A 229 -0.56 2.63 -0.11
CA ILE A 229 -0.05 2.77 1.25
C ILE A 229 -0.66 4.01 1.92
N ALA A 230 -0.63 5.16 1.25
CA ALA A 230 -1.20 6.41 1.78
C ALA A 230 -2.70 6.27 2.08
N GLY A 231 -3.48 5.73 1.14
CA GLY A 231 -4.91 5.51 1.30
C GLY A 231 -5.23 4.60 2.49
N LYS A 232 -4.51 3.49 2.65
CA LYS A 232 -4.64 2.60 3.81
C LYS A 232 -4.34 3.29 5.12
N LEU A 233 -3.23 4.04 5.21
CA LEU A 233 -2.86 4.74 6.44
C LEU A 233 -3.81 5.89 6.76
N LEU A 234 -4.36 6.58 5.76
CA LEU A 234 -5.40 7.60 5.93
C LEU A 234 -6.70 7.00 6.48
N ASP A 235 -7.14 5.87 5.94
CA ASP A 235 -8.32 5.15 6.43
C ASP A 235 -8.16 4.78 7.91
N LEU A 236 -7.00 4.21 8.26
CA LEU A 236 -6.67 3.85 9.65
C LEU A 236 -6.64 5.08 10.57
N ASN A 237 -5.94 6.15 10.17
CA ASN A 237 -5.78 7.36 11.00
C ASN A 237 -7.08 8.13 11.22
N ASN A 238 -8.07 7.97 10.33
CA ASN A 238 -9.35 8.70 10.39
C ASN A 238 -10.55 7.80 10.68
N ASN A 239 -10.36 6.49 10.87
CA ASN A 239 -11.42 5.49 11.02
C ASN A 239 -12.45 5.56 9.88
N THR A 240 -11.95 5.58 8.64
CA THR A 240 -12.78 5.59 7.42
C THR A 240 -12.50 4.34 6.58
N ARG A 241 -13.25 4.18 5.48
CA ARG A 241 -13.06 3.10 4.50
C ARG A 241 -13.07 3.68 3.09
N ASP A 242 -12.45 4.85 2.94
CA ASP A 242 -12.51 5.66 1.73
C ASP A 242 -11.57 5.13 0.64
N TYR A 243 -10.55 4.36 1.01
CA TYR A 243 -9.51 3.90 0.08
C TYR A 243 -9.28 2.38 0.12
N SER A 244 -9.37 1.73 1.28
CA SER A 244 -9.09 0.31 1.51
C SER A 244 -10.39 -0.50 1.60
N TYR A 245 -11.18 -0.43 0.53
CA TYR A 245 -12.55 -0.93 0.52
C TYR A 245 -12.69 -2.45 0.21
N PHE A 246 -11.62 -3.13 -0.20
CA PHE A 246 -11.66 -4.49 -0.75
C PHE A 246 -10.62 -5.41 -0.08
N ARG A 247 -10.96 -6.69 0.06
CA ARG A 247 -10.08 -7.78 0.52
C ARG A 247 -10.49 -9.07 -0.16
N ILE A 248 -9.51 -9.95 -0.44
CA ILE A 248 -9.78 -11.36 -0.70
C ILE A 248 -9.66 -12.09 0.64
N TYR A 249 -10.67 -12.85 1.00
CA TYR A 249 -10.74 -13.57 2.26
C TYR A 249 -10.29 -15.02 2.08
N GLN A 250 -9.57 -15.52 3.07
CA GLN A 250 -9.28 -16.94 3.25
C GLN A 250 -9.66 -17.36 4.66
N PHE A 251 -10.24 -18.54 4.79
CA PHE A 251 -10.75 -19.05 6.06
C PHE A 251 -9.93 -20.24 6.51
N GLY A 252 -9.29 -20.11 7.67
CA GLY A 252 -8.58 -21.22 8.30
C GLY A 252 -9.53 -22.10 9.09
N ASN A 253 -9.42 -23.40 8.88
CA ASN A 253 -10.05 -24.41 9.72
C ASN A 253 -9.11 -24.75 10.89
N GLY A 254 -9.67 -25.24 12.00
CA GLY A 254 -8.91 -25.58 13.21
C GLY A 254 -7.86 -26.69 13.04
N ASP A 255 -7.84 -27.37 11.89
CA ASP A 255 -6.88 -28.40 11.50
C ASP A 255 -5.69 -27.86 10.69
N GLY A 256 -5.63 -26.54 10.45
CA GLY A 256 -4.59 -25.89 9.67
C GLY A 256 -4.83 -25.88 8.16
N THR A 257 -5.96 -26.43 7.68
CA THR A 257 -6.37 -26.26 6.27
C THR A 257 -6.93 -24.86 6.04
N MET A 258 -6.65 -24.30 4.86
CA MET A 258 -7.13 -22.97 4.46
C MET A 258 -8.12 -23.12 3.29
N ASP A 259 -9.34 -22.65 3.49
CA ASP A 259 -10.33 -22.50 2.42
C ASP A 259 -10.20 -21.10 1.82
N CYS A 260 -9.62 -21.05 0.63
CA CYS A 260 -9.40 -19.83 -0.16
C CYS A 260 -10.10 -20.02 -1.52
N CYS A 261 -10.48 -18.96 -2.24
CA CYS A 261 -10.38 -17.54 -1.91
C CYS A 261 -11.74 -16.90 -2.17
N TYR A 262 -12.12 -15.94 -1.34
CA TYR A 262 -13.47 -15.37 -1.36
C TYR A 262 -13.46 -13.86 -1.49
N ILE A 263 -14.44 -13.31 -2.20
CA ILE A 263 -14.69 -11.86 -2.28
C ILE A 263 -16.14 -11.58 -1.89
N SER A 264 -16.44 -10.38 -1.40
CA SER A 264 -17.82 -10.00 -1.14
C SER A 264 -18.63 -9.93 -2.44
N LYS A 265 -19.85 -10.47 -2.43
CA LYS A 265 -20.81 -10.40 -3.55
C LYS A 265 -21.01 -8.96 -4.03
N ASN A 266 -21.05 -8.01 -3.10
CA ASN A 266 -21.28 -6.59 -3.36
C ASN A 266 -20.16 -5.92 -4.17
N LEU A 267 -19.00 -6.57 -4.31
CA LEU A 267 -17.96 -6.09 -5.21
C LEU A 267 -18.32 -6.34 -6.68
N MET A 268 -19.26 -7.23 -6.98
CA MET A 268 -19.75 -7.49 -8.33
C MET A 268 -20.88 -6.52 -8.69
N PRO A 269 -20.76 -5.73 -9.78
CA PRO A 269 -21.77 -4.74 -10.15
C PRO A 269 -23.20 -5.27 -10.21
N GLU A 270 -23.39 -6.49 -10.71
CA GLU A 270 -24.69 -7.16 -10.86
C GLU A 270 -25.37 -7.51 -9.53
N ASN A 271 -24.62 -7.56 -8.43
CA ASN A 271 -25.12 -7.90 -7.09
C ASN A 271 -25.35 -6.68 -6.20
N ARG A 272 -25.18 -5.45 -6.72
CA ARG A 272 -25.28 -4.23 -5.93
C ARG A 272 -26.71 -3.70 -5.93
N ASP A 273 -27.22 -3.41 -4.74
CA ASP A 273 -28.34 -2.50 -4.59
C ASP A 273 -27.90 -1.03 -4.81
N ASP A 274 -28.87 -0.11 -4.90
CA ASP A 274 -28.61 1.32 -5.13
C ASP A 274 -27.71 1.95 -4.05
N LYS A 275 -27.83 1.49 -2.80
CA LYS A 275 -27.05 2.02 -1.67
C LYS A 275 -25.59 1.59 -1.78
N VAL A 276 -25.33 0.32 -2.08
CA VAL A 276 -24.00 -0.22 -2.33
C VAL A 276 -23.38 0.45 -3.55
N LYS A 277 -24.14 0.59 -4.63
CA LYS A 277 -23.69 1.29 -5.84
C LYS A 277 -23.24 2.72 -5.54
N HIS A 278 -24.06 3.51 -4.84
CA HIS A 278 -23.71 4.87 -4.45
C HIS A 278 -22.47 4.93 -3.55
N ASN A 279 -22.33 3.98 -2.61
CA ASN A 279 -21.14 3.90 -1.75
C ASN A 279 -19.87 3.59 -2.55
N VAL A 280 -19.95 2.66 -3.50
CA VAL A 280 -18.81 2.32 -4.37
C VAL A 280 -18.42 3.49 -5.26
N GLU A 281 -19.40 4.21 -5.82
CA GLU A 281 -19.15 5.43 -6.61
C GLU A 281 -18.44 6.50 -5.77
N ASN A 282 -18.91 6.76 -4.54
CA ASN A 282 -18.28 7.71 -3.62
C ASN A 282 -16.84 7.30 -3.26
N VAL A 283 -16.61 6.01 -2.99
CA VAL A 283 -15.27 5.47 -2.72
C VAL A 283 -14.37 5.61 -3.94
N ASN A 284 -14.88 5.30 -5.15
CA ASN A 284 -14.13 5.44 -6.39
C ASN A 284 -13.73 6.89 -6.69
N GLU A 285 -14.61 7.85 -6.42
CA GLU A 285 -14.28 9.28 -6.55
C GLU A 285 -13.18 9.71 -5.56
N LYS A 286 -13.19 9.20 -4.32
CA LYS A 286 -12.12 9.46 -3.35
C LYS A 286 -10.81 8.79 -3.76
N ARG A 287 -10.84 7.51 -4.16
CA ARG A 287 -9.69 6.76 -4.67
C ARG A 287 -9.01 7.48 -5.84
N LYS A 288 -9.79 7.97 -6.79
CA LYS A 288 -9.31 8.76 -7.93
C LYS A 288 -8.56 10.02 -7.50
N LYS A 289 -9.03 10.73 -6.47
CA LYS A 289 -8.37 11.94 -5.95
C LYS A 289 -6.96 11.71 -5.41
N ILE A 290 -6.61 10.48 -5.01
CA ILE A 290 -5.27 10.15 -4.53
C ILE A 290 -4.47 9.31 -5.53
N GLY A 291 -4.99 9.07 -6.73
CA GLY A 291 -4.29 8.32 -7.79
C GLY A 291 -4.49 6.80 -7.77
N LEU A 292 -5.44 6.29 -6.99
CA LEU A 292 -5.79 4.87 -6.98
C LEU A 292 -6.69 4.47 -8.16
N SER A 293 -6.62 3.21 -8.57
CA SER A 293 -7.58 2.58 -9.48
C SER A 293 -8.97 2.48 -8.86
N THR A 294 -9.98 2.16 -9.66
CA THR A 294 -11.32 1.84 -9.13
C THR A 294 -11.31 0.59 -8.25
N THR A 295 -12.32 0.40 -7.40
CA THR A 295 -12.50 -0.80 -6.59
C THR A 295 -12.57 -2.07 -7.43
N GLU A 296 -13.17 -1.99 -8.61
CA GLU A 296 -13.34 -3.10 -9.55
C GLU A 296 -12.01 -3.52 -10.16
N GLU A 297 -11.22 -2.55 -10.65
CA GLU A 297 -9.89 -2.82 -11.17
C GLU A 297 -8.97 -3.39 -10.09
N GLU A 298 -9.13 -2.92 -8.86
CA GLU A 298 -8.36 -3.39 -7.72
C GLU A 298 -8.71 -4.82 -7.28
N VAL A 299 -9.98 -5.20 -7.37
CA VAL A 299 -10.41 -6.60 -7.21
C VAL A 299 -9.77 -7.48 -8.29
N ARG A 300 -9.78 -7.04 -9.55
CA ARG A 300 -9.14 -7.79 -10.66
C ARG A 300 -7.63 -7.92 -10.47
N LYS A 301 -6.95 -6.86 -10.00
CA LYS A 301 -5.52 -6.90 -9.61
C LYS A 301 -5.29 -7.95 -8.53
N SER A 302 -6.10 -7.91 -7.46
CA SER A 302 -5.99 -8.84 -6.34
C SER A 302 -6.18 -10.29 -6.76
N ILE A 303 -7.19 -10.57 -7.59
CA ILE A 303 -7.48 -11.91 -8.11
C ILE A 303 -6.35 -12.39 -9.02
N PHE A 304 -5.87 -11.54 -9.93
CA PHE A 304 -4.74 -11.87 -10.80
C PHE A 304 -3.49 -12.26 -10.00
N LEU A 305 -3.22 -11.55 -8.90
CA LEU A 305 -2.09 -11.82 -8.01
C LEU A 305 -2.23 -13.14 -7.23
N LEU A 306 -3.39 -13.79 -7.20
CA LEU A 306 -3.51 -15.14 -6.62
C LEU A 306 -2.63 -16.15 -7.37
N ASN A 307 -2.60 -16.05 -8.70
CA ASN A 307 -1.87 -16.98 -9.58
C ASN A 307 -0.59 -16.37 -10.18
N ASN A 308 -0.38 -15.06 -10.08
CA ASN A 308 0.75 -14.36 -10.71
C ASN A 308 1.60 -13.62 -9.68
N LYS A 309 2.33 -14.38 -8.85
CA LYS A 309 3.21 -13.86 -7.78
C LYS A 309 4.42 -13.09 -8.29
N ASP A 310 4.65 -13.11 -9.60
CA ASP A 310 5.64 -12.27 -10.26
C ASP A 310 5.33 -10.78 -10.10
N TYR A 311 4.08 -10.35 -9.97
CA TYR A 311 3.76 -8.93 -9.94
C TYR A 311 3.46 -8.45 -8.52
N THR A 312 3.60 -7.14 -8.32
CA THR A 312 3.30 -6.48 -7.05
C THR A 312 2.52 -5.19 -7.34
N PHE A 313 1.20 -5.22 -7.19
CA PHE A 313 0.35 -4.04 -7.41
C PHE A 313 0.05 -3.27 -6.12
N SER A 314 -0.31 -3.98 -5.05
CA SER A 314 -0.71 -3.42 -3.76
C SER A 314 -0.19 -4.25 -2.59
N GLU A 315 -0.11 -3.66 -1.40
CA GLU A 315 0.45 -4.29 -0.19
C GLU A 315 -0.27 -5.59 0.25
N ASN A 316 -1.61 -5.66 0.21
CA ASN A 316 -2.35 -6.76 0.84
C ASN A 316 -3.50 -7.28 -0.02
N VAL A 317 -3.28 -8.44 -0.61
CA VAL A 317 -4.28 -9.15 -1.42
C VAL A 317 -5.19 -10.03 -0.56
N LEU A 318 -4.65 -10.68 0.48
CA LEU A 318 -5.35 -11.70 1.27
C LEU A 318 -5.51 -11.29 2.74
N ASP A 319 -6.72 -11.50 3.27
CA ASP A 319 -7.05 -11.37 4.69
C ASP A 319 -7.48 -12.73 5.24
N GLY A 320 -6.75 -13.22 6.24
CA GLY A 320 -6.90 -14.56 6.79
C GLY A 320 -7.65 -14.55 8.10
N TRP A 321 -8.77 -15.28 8.15
CA TRP A 321 -9.62 -15.36 9.33
C TRP A 321 -9.66 -16.79 9.85
N ILE A 322 -9.38 -16.95 11.15
CA ILE A 322 -9.49 -18.23 11.84
C ILE A 322 -10.68 -18.13 12.78
N PHE A 323 -11.71 -18.92 12.51
CA PHE A 323 -12.91 -18.97 13.34
C PHE A 323 -12.82 -20.14 14.32
N LYS A 324 -13.32 -19.93 15.55
CA LYS A 324 -13.41 -21.00 16.55
C LYS A 324 -14.54 -21.99 16.26
N ASP A 325 -15.65 -21.49 15.72
CA ASP A 325 -16.81 -22.31 15.31
C ASP A 325 -16.90 -22.33 13.77
N PRO A 326 -16.81 -23.52 13.13
CA PRO A 326 -17.01 -23.65 11.69
C PRO A 326 -18.33 -23.07 11.18
N LYS A 327 -19.39 -23.02 11.99
CA LYS A 327 -20.68 -22.42 11.60
C LYS A 327 -20.57 -20.92 11.35
N ASP A 328 -19.64 -20.23 12.00
CA ASP A 328 -19.45 -18.80 11.78
C ASP A 328 -18.74 -18.50 10.46
N VAL A 329 -17.90 -19.44 9.99
CA VAL A 329 -17.33 -19.39 8.64
C VAL A 329 -18.45 -19.43 7.60
N GLU A 330 -19.37 -20.38 7.73
CA GLU A 330 -20.47 -20.55 6.77
C GLU A 330 -21.41 -19.34 6.76
N LYS A 331 -21.71 -18.74 7.92
CA LYS A 331 -22.46 -17.47 7.97
C LYS A 331 -21.74 -16.35 7.23
N PHE A 332 -20.43 -16.25 7.39
CA PHE A 332 -19.63 -15.21 6.74
C PHE A 332 -19.56 -15.40 5.22
N LYS A 333 -19.53 -16.66 4.75
CA LYS A 333 -19.54 -17.00 3.32
C LYS A 333 -20.86 -16.71 2.60
N ILE A 334 -21.99 -16.54 3.30
CA ILE A 334 -23.30 -16.27 2.67
C ILE A 334 -23.25 -15.07 1.71
N ASP A 335 -22.51 -14.01 2.09
CA ASP A 335 -22.37 -12.78 1.31
C ASP A 335 -21.09 -12.76 0.46
N MET A 336 -20.51 -13.94 0.20
CA MET A 336 -19.26 -14.07 -0.55
C MET A 336 -19.39 -14.96 -1.79
N ILE A 337 -18.45 -14.78 -2.70
CA ILE A 337 -18.28 -15.57 -3.92
C ILE A 337 -16.88 -16.16 -3.89
N LYS A 338 -16.76 -17.45 -4.21
CA LYS A 338 -15.47 -18.10 -4.37
C LYS A 338 -14.86 -17.69 -5.72
N VAL A 339 -13.61 -17.24 -5.70
CA VAL A 339 -12.95 -16.63 -6.87
C VAL A 339 -12.81 -17.60 -8.06
N ASN A 340 -12.82 -18.92 -7.83
CA ASN A 340 -12.77 -19.90 -8.91
C ASN A 340 -14.10 -20.05 -9.66
N ASP A 341 -15.20 -19.54 -9.10
CA ASP A 341 -16.55 -19.63 -9.70
C ASP A 341 -16.88 -18.41 -10.57
N THR A 342 -15.91 -17.51 -10.75
CA THR A 342 -16.08 -16.24 -11.47
C THR A 342 -15.15 -16.18 -12.69
N SER A 343 -15.73 -15.94 -13.88
CA SER A 343 -14.98 -15.64 -15.10
C SER A 343 -14.59 -14.15 -15.13
N TYR A 344 -13.30 -13.81 -15.05
CA TYR A 344 -12.78 -12.42 -15.03
C TYR A 344 -11.87 -12.04 -16.20
#